data_AF-A0A7C3DJ48-F1
#
_entry.id   AF-A0A7C3DJ48-F1
#
_cell.length_a   1.000
_cell.length_b   1.000
_cell.length_c   1.000
_cell.angle_alpha   90.00
_cell.angle_beta   90.00
_cell.angle_gamma   90.00
#
_symmetry.space_group_name_H-M   'P 1'
#
loop_
_entity.id
_entity.type
_entity.pdbx_description
1 polymer ?
#
loop_
_entity_poly.entity_id
_entity_poly.type
_entity_poly.pdbx_seq_one_letter_code
_entity_poly.pdbx_strand_id
1 'polypeptide(L)'
;MNAELCRKAAEKVGNPNILVNLVSRRVRQLNSAGGVGSRPLVENADTLGAADIALREIVEDKITYELLPQVAEPAPAPKRRRRG
;
A
#
# COMPACT_ATOMS: atom_id res chain seq x y z
N MET A 1 6.49 9.49 11.71
CA MET A 1 5.87 9.81 10.40
C MET A 1 6.24 11.23 10.00
N ASN A 2 7.20 11.34 9.10
CA ASN A 2 7.75 12.59 8.61
C ASN A 2 6.87 13.17 7.48
N ALA A 3 6.40 14.41 7.66
CA ALA A 3 5.50 15.07 6.71
C ALA A 3 6.13 15.28 5.32
N GLU A 4 7.44 15.48 5.24
CA GLU A 4 8.16 15.67 3.96
C GLU A 4 8.21 14.37 3.14
N LEU A 5 8.39 13.23 3.82
CA LEU A 5 8.34 11.92 3.15
C LEU A 5 6.94 11.63 2.60
N CYS A 6 5.89 12.02 3.33
CA CYS A 6 4.52 11.88 2.87
C CYS A 6 4.25 12.66 1.59
N ARG A 7 4.72 13.92 1.49
CA ARG A 7 4.52 14.75 0.29
C ARG A 7 5.23 14.15 -0.92
N LYS A 8 6.49 13.77 -0.78
CA LYS A 8 7.27 13.14 -1.86
C LYS A 8 6.67 11.81 -2.33
N ALA A 9 6.19 11.00 -1.40
CA ALA A 9 5.51 9.75 -1.74
C ALA A 9 4.16 10.00 -2.44
N ALA A 10 3.41 11.03 -2.02
CA ALA A 10 2.15 11.42 -2.67
C ALA A 10 2.37 11.94 -4.09
N GLU A 11 3.42 12.74 -4.33
CA GLU A 11 3.80 13.19 -5.67
C GLU A 11 4.15 12.03 -6.60
N LYS A 12 4.81 10.99 -6.08
CA LYS A 12 5.15 9.79 -6.85
C LYS A 12 3.95 8.90 -7.17
N VAL A 13 3.09 8.62 -6.18
CA VAL A 13 1.95 7.70 -6.35
C VAL A 13 0.77 8.39 -7.04
N GLY A 14 0.62 9.71 -6.84
CA GLY A 14 -0.46 10.54 -7.37
C GLY A 14 -1.83 10.31 -6.72
N ASN A 15 -2.20 9.05 -6.44
CA ASN A 15 -3.47 8.70 -5.81
C ASN A 15 -3.30 8.46 -4.29
N PRO A 16 -3.95 9.26 -3.43
CA PRO A 16 -3.80 9.17 -1.98
C PRO A 16 -4.32 7.83 -1.41
N ASN A 17 -5.39 7.25 -1.99
CA ASN A 17 -5.92 5.96 -1.54
C ASN A 17 -4.94 4.82 -1.81
N ILE A 18 -4.25 4.86 -2.96
CA ILE A 18 -3.21 3.88 -3.30
C ILE A 18 -2.04 4.04 -2.33
N LEU A 19 -1.59 5.26 -2.07
CA LEU A 19 -0.50 5.52 -1.14
C LEU A 19 -0.79 4.97 0.26
N VAL A 20 -1.97 5.25 0.81
CA VAL A 20 -2.38 4.75 2.13
C VAL A 20 -2.37 3.22 2.16
N ASN A 21 -2.89 2.57 1.12
CA ASN A 21 -2.90 1.12 1.02
C ASN A 21 -1.49 0.54 0.93
N LEU A 22 -0.60 1.15 0.16
CA LEU A 22 0.80 0.73 0.02
C LEU A 22 1.56 0.84 1.33
N VAL A 23 1.49 2.01 1.98
CA VAL A 23 2.14 2.24 3.27
C VAL A 23 1.60 1.27 4.32
N SER A 24 0.27 1.11 4.40
CA SER A 24 -0.35 0.20 5.37
C SER A 24 0.09 -1.26 5.18
N ARG A 25 0.11 -1.72 3.92
CA ARG A 25 0.56 -3.08 3.59
C ARG A 25 2.03 -3.26 3.94
N ARG A 26 2.88 -2.28 3.62
CA ARG A 26 4.31 -2.36 3.87
C ARG A 26 4.66 -2.32 5.36
N VAL A 27 4.01 -1.44 6.13
CA VAL A 27 4.16 -1.38 7.59
C VAL A 27 3.82 -2.72 8.25
N ARG A 28 2.76 -3.39 7.78
CA ARG A 28 2.42 -4.74 8.27
C ARG A 28 3.52 -5.76 7.95
N GLN A 29 4.11 -5.71 6.76
CA GLN A 29 5.22 -6.61 6.40
C GLN A 29 6.43 -6.38 7.29
N LEU A 30 6.84 -5.12 7.51
CA LEU A 30 7.96 -4.76 8.38
C LEU A 30 7.75 -5.22 9.82
N ASN A 31 6.51 -5.14 10.32
CA ASN A 31 6.15 -5.58 11.67
C ASN A 31 5.86 -7.09 11.77
N SER A 32 5.84 -7.83 10.65
CA SER A 32 5.59 -9.27 10.68
C SER A 32 6.84 -10.00 11.16
N ALA A 33 6.77 -10.69 12.29
CA ALA A 33 7.91 -11.41 12.86
C ALA A 33 8.42 -12.52 11.92
N GLY A 34 9.65 -12.37 11.42
CA GLY A 34 10.40 -13.44 10.75
C GLY A 34 9.94 -13.85 9.34
N GLY A 35 9.04 -13.10 8.71
CA GLY A 35 8.56 -13.38 7.35
C GLY A 35 9.41 -12.75 6.23
N VAL A 36 9.25 -13.26 5.01
CA VAL A 36 9.74 -12.63 3.77
C VAL A 36 9.10 -11.26 3.65
N GLY A 37 9.90 -10.19 3.79
CA GLY A 37 9.44 -8.81 3.75
C GLY A 37 9.51 -8.06 5.09
N SER A 38 9.93 -8.69 6.18
CA SER A 38 10.17 -8.00 7.46
C SER A 38 11.40 -7.08 7.45
N ARG A 39 12.34 -7.35 6.53
CA ARG A 39 13.56 -6.56 6.39
C ARG A 39 13.32 -5.28 5.58
N PRO A 40 13.76 -4.11 6.07
CA PRO A 40 13.80 -2.88 5.29
C PRO A 40 14.67 -3.02 4.04
N LEU A 41 14.26 -2.36 2.94
CA LEU A 41 14.98 -2.28 1.66
C LEU A 41 15.84 -1.01 1.55
N VAL A 42 15.74 -0.12 2.54
CA VAL A 42 16.48 1.14 2.63
C VAL A 42 17.59 1.04 3.68
N GLU A 43 18.68 1.76 3.43
CA GLU A 43 19.82 1.82 4.36
C GLU A 43 19.48 2.67 5.59
N ASN A 44 20.15 2.38 6.72
CA ASN A 44 20.01 3.11 7.98
C ASN A 44 18.56 3.14 8.50
N ALA A 45 17.82 2.05 8.29
CA ALA A 45 16.45 1.89 8.75
C ALA A 45 16.33 1.71 10.27
N ASP A 46 17.43 1.40 10.95
CA ASP A 46 17.44 1.03 12.39
C ASP A 46 16.94 2.14 13.32
N THR A 47 17.00 3.40 12.87
CA THR A 47 16.53 4.59 13.62
C THR A 47 15.15 5.08 13.19
N LEU A 48 14.57 4.48 12.14
CA LEU A 48 13.31 4.92 11.55
C LEU A 48 12.14 4.06 12.01
N GLY A 49 10.98 4.68 12.21
CA GLY A 49 9.73 3.94 12.42
C GLY A 49 9.29 3.22 11.14
N ALA A 50 8.54 2.13 11.26
CA ALA A 50 8.08 1.33 10.11
C ALA A 50 7.34 2.15 9.04
N ALA A 51 6.57 3.17 9.44
CA ALA A 51 5.91 4.08 8.50
C ALA A 51 6.91 4.95 7.72
N ASP A 52 7.95 5.44 8.39
CA ASP A 52 8.99 6.25 7.76
C ASP A 52 9.87 5.39 6.83
N ILE A 53 10.14 4.14 7.20
CA ILE A 53 10.78 3.15 6.33
C ILE A 53 9.94 2.91 5.06
N ALA A 54 8.64 2.61 5.22
CA ALA A 54 7.74 2.36 4.09
C ALA A 54 7.64 3.55 3.13
N LEU A 55 7.54 4.78 3.67
CA LEU A 55 7.52 5.99 2.85
C LEU A 55 8.84 6.17 2.09
N ARG A 56 9.97 5.90 2.73
CA ARG A 56 11.29 6.02 2.11
C ARG A 56 11.49 4.99 1.01
N GLU A 57 11.05 3.74 1.21
CA GLU A 57 11.08 2.70 0.18
C GLU A 57 10.25 3.06 -1.06
N ILE A 58 9.12 3.77 -0.89
CA ILE A 58 8.32 4.32 -2.00
C ILE A 58 9.08 5.46 -2.69
N VAL A 59 9.66 6.38 -1.92
CA VAL A 59 10.42 7.53 -2.47
C VAL A 59 11.69 7.08 -3.21
N GLU A 60 12.32 5.98 -2.82
CA GLU A 60 13.51 5.41 -3.46
C GLU A 60 13.18 4.35 -4.54
N ASP A 61 11.92 4.21 -4.95
CA ASP A 61 11.45 3.24 -5.95
C ASP A 61 11.82 1.77 -5.64
N LYS A 62 11.99 1.44 -4.36
CA LYS A 62 12.26 0.07 -3.89
C LYS A 62 10.99 -0.78 -3.84
N ILE A 63 9.82 -0.14 -3.80
CA ILE A 63 8.51 -0.77 -3.82
C ILE A 63 7.71 -0.22 -5.00
N THR A 64 7.19 -1.13 -5.81
CA THR A 64 6.28 -0.83 -6.90
C THR A 64 4.88 -1.39 -6.60
N TYR A 65 3.89 -0.91 -7.35
CA TYR A 65 2.52 -1.39 -7.26
C TYR A 65 1.94 -1.59 -8.65
N GLU A 66 1.06 -2.58 -8.77
CA GLU A 66 0.28 -2.81 -9.98
C GLU A 66 -1.19 -2.59 -9.67
N LEU A 67 -1.85 -1.83 -10.55
CA LEU A 67 -3.30 -1.69 -10.55
C LEU A 67 -3.88 -2.95 -11.20
N LEU A 68 -4.32 -3.89 -10.36
CA LEU A 68 -5.08 -5.03 -10.87
C LEU A 68 -6.38 -4.51 -11.51
N PRO A 69 -6.75 -5.00 -12.70
CA PRO A 69 -8.01 -4.63 -13.32
C PRO A 69 -9.14 -4.95 -12.36
N GLN A 70 -9.99 -3.95 -12.08
CA GLN A 70 -11.18 -4.16 -11.27
C GLN A 70 -12.02 -5.22 -11.99
N VAL A 71 -12.09 -6.43 -11.43
CA VAL A 71 -13.03 -7.43 -11.88
C VAL A 71 -14.39 -6.83 -11.61
N ALA A 72 -15.05 -6.36 -12.68
CA ALA A 72 -16.38 -5.78 -12.58
C ALA A 72 -17.25 -6.78 -11.81
N GLU A 73 -17.75 -6.35 -10.65
CA GLU A 73 -18.65 -7.18 -9.85
C GLU A 73 -19.77 -7.66 -10.78
N PRO A 74 -20.02 -8.98 -10.89
CA PRO A 74 -21.06 -9.48 -11.75
C PRO A 74 -22.37 -8.84 -11.29
N ALA A 75 -23.03 -8.13 -12.20
CA ALA A 75 -24.24 -7.37 -11.92
C ALA A 75 -25.23 -8.24 -11.11
N PRO A 76 -25.88 -7.68 -10.08
CA PRO A 76 -26.75 -8.47 -9.21
C PRO A 76 -27.82 -9.17 -10.05
N ALA A 77 -27.87 -10.50 -9.93
CA ALA A 77 -28.77 -11.34 -10.71
C ALA A 77 -30.23 -10.84 -10.61
N PRO A 78 -30.98 -10.78 -11.72
CA PRO A 78 -32.34 -10.26 -11.72
C PRO A 78 -33.22 -11.09 -10.78
N LYS A 79 -33.70 -10.49 -9.70
CA LYS A 79 -34.66 -11.12 -8.78
C LYS A 79 -35.94 -11.44 -9.55
N ARG A 80 -36.16 -12.72 -9.83
CA ARG A 80 -37.39 -13.25 -10.42
C ARG A 80 -38.57 -12.92 -9.50
N ARG A 81 -39.34 -11.87 -9.83
CA ARG A 81 -40.63 -11.61 -9.20
C ARG A 81 -41.59 -12.71 -9.62
N ARG A 82 -41.93 -13.62 -8.70
CA ARG A 82 -43.07 -14.55 -8.88
C ARG A 82 -44.34 -13.71 -8.93
N ARG A 83 -45.02 -13.69 -10.08
CA ARG A 83 -46.40 -13.23 -10.19
C ARG A 83 -47.28 -14.35 -9.62
N GLY A 84 -47.98 -14.03 -8.54
CA GLY A 84 -49.16 -14.77 -8.07
C GLY A 84 -50.41 -14.01 -8.47
#